data_AF-A0A7S3B4H6-F1
#
_entry.id   AF-A0A7S3B4H6-F1
#
_cell.length_a   1.000
_cell.length_b   1.000
_cell.length_c   1.000
_cell.angle_alpha   90.00
_cell.angle_beta   90.00
_cell.angle_gamma   90.00
#
_symmetry.space_group_name_H-M   'P 1'
#
loop_
_entity.id
_entity.type
_entity.pdbx_description
1 polymer ?
#
loop_
_entity_poly.entity_id
_entity_poly.type
_entity_poly.pdbx_seq_one_letter_code
_entity_poly.pdbx_strand_id
1 'polypeptide(L)'
;GTAGPSVLEELRLPPCEPVPYDTIEVLANHENVWANLQSFPITSLGFDLEHEDRWLPFIKPGVFEPLPPVPFYPAYRLGPKLPPTRLRAIRSQLQHALKREYRSWRQTRNMKMRWNTRVESSLDHGLHALEKARSSSLPTDAVAVDKWKGDLMAAMPPDTKFIGRPFTFSIIDSELIVDHIMSKHDYHKNSNKDAAFAIAVQCFAHYGAVCSTWVYVGCVTPHAKAKKKDEDDPTQKKKGRDAGPRKP
;
A
#
# COMPACT_ATOMS: atom_id res chain seq x y z
N GLY A 1 -14.39 -29.30 36.86
CA GLY A 1 -13.87 -28.23 36.00
C GLY A 1 -12.67 -28.77 35.28
N THR A 2 -12.83 -29.10 34.00
CA THR A 2 -11.77 -29.65 33.15
C THR A 2 -10.79 -28.53 32.79
N ALA A 3 -9.55 -28.67 33.23
CA ALA A 3 -8.45 -27.81 32.80
C ALA A 3 -8.27 -27.98 31.29
N GLY A 4 -8.36 -26.88 30.53
CA GLY A 4 -8.04 -26.87 29.11
C GLY A 4 -6.58 -27.25 28.88
N PRO A 5 -6.21 -27.73 27.67
CA PRO A 5 -4.85 -28.11 27.38
C PRO A 5 -3.93 -26.89 27.55
N SER A 6 -3.04 -26.98 28.54
CA SER A 6 -1.99 -26.01 28.78
C SER A 6 -1.05 -26.01 27.57
N VAL A 7 -1.02 -24.92 26.81
CA VAL A 7 -0.03 -24.70 25.76
C VAL A 7 1.36 -24.77 26.42
N LEU A 8 2.17 -25.74 26.01
CA LEU A 8 3.52 -25.95 26.53
C LEU A 8 4.32 -24.65 26.42
N GLU A 9 5.00 -24.26 27.51
CA GLU A 9 5.76 -23.01 27.60
C GLU A 9 6.87 -22.93 26.54
N GLU A 10 7.34 -24.09 26.07
CA GLU A 10 8.30 -24.28 24.96
C GLU A 10 7.77 -23.85 23.59
N LEU A 11 6.45 -23.67 23.43
CA LEU A 11 5.80 -23.20 22.19
C LEU A 11 5.69 -21.67 22.12
N ARG A 12 6.17 -20.95 23.13
CA ARG A 12 6.23 -19.48 23.09
C ARG A 12 7.41 -19.03 22.24
N LEU A 13 7.21 -19.01 20.94
CA LEU A 13 8.10 -18.29 20.03
C LEU A 13 8.13 -16.80 20.46
N PRO A 14 9.29 -16.14 20.41
CA PRO A 14 9.34 -14.69 20.54
C PRO A 14 8.37 -14.06 19.53
N PRO A 15 7.77 -12.89 19.81
CA PRO A 15 6.76 -12.29 18.94
C PRO A 15 7.28 -12.26 17.51
N CYS A 16 6.77 -13.19 16.70
CA CYS A 16 7.17 -13.34 15.32
C CYS A 16 6.63 -12.12 14.57
N GLU A 17 7.40 -11.60 13.61
CA GLU A 17 6.86 -10.61 12.70
C GLU A 17 5.52 -11.12 12.13
N PRO A 18 4.53 -10.23 11.92
CA PRO A 18 3.25 -10.63 11.37
C PRO A 18 3.49 -11.43 10.09
N VAL A 19 3.11 -12.70 10.13
CA VAL A 19 3.16 -13.60 8.99
C VAL A 19 2.01 -13.22 8.06
N PRO A 20 2.20 -13.26 6.74
CA PRO A 20 1.24 -12.70 5.78
C PRO A 20 -0.01 -13.58 5.58
N TYR A 21 -0.22 -14.58 6.44
CA TYR A 21 -1.29 -15.58 6.37
C TYR A 21 -1.81 -15.82 7.78
N ASP A 22 -3.14 -15.95 7.94
CA ASP A 22 -3.76 -16.23 9.25
C ASP A 22 -3.86 -17.73 9.55
N THR A 23 -3.93 -18.55 8.50
CA THR A 23 -4.05 -20.01 8.55
C THR A 23 -3.05 -20.68 7.62
N ILE A 24 -2.71 -21.94 7.93
CA ILE A 24 -1.98 -22.84 7.03
C ILE A 24 -2.88 -24.05 6.82
N GLU A 25 -3.26 -24.34 5.59
CA GLU A 25 -4.07 -25.53 5.28
C GLU A 25 -3.21 -26.74 4.90
N VAL A 26 -2.07 -26.48 4.25
CA VAL A 26 -1.19 -27.51 3.73
C VAL A 26 0.25 -27.11 4.00
N LEU A 27 1.03 -28.07 4.51
CA LEU A 27 2.47 -27.97 4.59
C LEU A 27 3.07 -28.98 3.60
N ALA A 28 4.00 -28.54 2.77
CA ALA A 28 4.73 -29.43 1.88
C ALA A 28 6.21 -29.30 2.15
N ASN A 29 6.89 -30.43 2.26
CA ASN A 29 8.34 -30.48 2.25
C ASN A 29 8.80 -31.48 1.17
N HIS A 30 10.07 -31.86 1.29
CA HIS A 30 10.77 -32.71 0.36
C HIS A 30 10.46 -34.22 0.59
N GLU A 31 9.77 -34.56 1.67
CA GLU A 31 9.37 -35.91 2.08
C GLU A 31 7.87 -36.16 1.87
N ASN A 32 7.02 -35.18 2.17
CA ASN A 32 5.57 -35.33 2.11
C ASN A 32 4.81 -34.00 1.91
N VAL A 33 3.50 -34.14 1.73
CA VAL A 33 2.51 -33.08 1.85
C VAL A 33 1.60 -33.44 3.02
N TRP A 34 1.40 -32.54 3.97
CA TRP A 34 0.51 -32.73 5.11
C TRP A 34 -0.65 -31.73 5.05
N ALA A 35 -1.86 -32.23 5.23
CA ALA A 35 -3.01 -31.38 5.49
C ALA A 35 -3.05 -31.02 6.98
N ASN A 36 -3.23 -29.73 7.28
CA ASN A 36 -3.39 -29.25 8.64
C ASN A 36 -4.80 -29.60 9.13
N LEU A 37 -4.88 -30.37 10.21
CA LEU A 37 -6.14 -30.68 10.89
C LEU A 37 -6.41 -29.73 12.07
N GLN A 38 -5.44 -28.88 12.42
CA GLN A 38 -5.53 -27.96 13.55
C GLN A 38 -6.31 -26.70 13.16
N SER A 39 -7.40 -26.41 13.88
CA SER A 39 -8.18 -25.18 13.71
C SER A 39 -7.67 -24.03 14.59
N PHE A 40 -6.35 -23.80 14.62
CA PHE A 40 -5.72 -22.72 15.38
C PHE A 40 -5.12 -21.66 14.45
N PRO A 41 -4.99 -20.39 14.92
CA PRO A 41 -4.20 -19.37 14.22
C PRO A 41 -2.76 -19.82 14.04
N ILE A 42 -2.13 -19.39 12.94
CA ILE A 42 -0.76 -19.78 12.56
C ILE A 42 0.30 -19.60 13.66
N THR A 43 0.15 -18.58 14.51
CA THR A 43 1.07 -18.29 15.61
C THR A 43 1.00 -19.28 16.76
N SER A 44 -0.04 -20.12 16.78
CA SER A 44 -0.32 -21.11 17.81
C SER A 44 -0.33 -22.54 17.26
N LEU A 45 0.02 -22.74 15.99
CA LEU A 45 0.11 -24.06 15.38
C LEU A 45 1.34 -24.81 15.91
N GLY A 46 1.16 -26.09 16.25
CA GLY A 46 2.28 -27.01 16.43
C GLY A 46 2.75 -27.52 15.06
N PHE A 47 4.07 -27.57 14.85
CA PHE A 47 4.70 -28.06 13.61
C PHE A 47 5.32 -29.45 13.77
N ASP A 48 4.84 -30.21 14.75
CA ASP A 48 5.23 -31.60 14.94
C ASP A 48 4.48 -32.48 13.94
N LEU A 49 5.16 -32.87 12.85
CA LEU A 49 4.58 -33.61 11.72
C LEU A 49 4.39 -35.10 12.00
N GLU A 50 4.86 -35.59 13.15
CA GLU A 50 4.67 -36.99 13.58
C GLU A 50 3.29 -37.22 14.20
N HIS A 51 2.60 -36.13 14.58
CA HIS A 51 1.28 -36.17 15.20
C HIS A 51 0.16 -36.18 14.12
N GLU A 52 -0.32 -37.38 13.78
CA GLU A 52 -1.36 -37.58 12.75
C GLU A 52 -2.72 -36.93 13.09
N ASP A 53 -2.97 -36.61 14.37
CA ASP A 53 -4.15 -35.86 14.82
C ASP A 53 -4.08 -34.37 14.45
N ARG A 54 -2.89 -33.88 14.12
CA ARG A 54 -2.60 -32.48 13.79
C ARG A 54 -2.24 -32.29 12.32
N TRP A 55 -1.48 -33.23 11.76
CA TRP A 55 -0.98 -33.18 10.40
C TRP A 55 -1.23 -34.51 9.69
N LEU A 56 -2.16 -34.52 8.74
CA LEU A 56 -2.50 -35.71 7.98
C LEU A 56 -1.54 -35.87 6.78
N PRO A 57 -0.64 -36.86 6.76
CA PRO A 57 0.26 -37.07 5.64
C PRO A 57 -0.50 -37.56 4.39
N PHE A 58 -0.13 -37.03 3.23
CA PHE A 58 -0.62 -37.47 1.93
C PHE A 58 0.00 -38.81 1.54
N ILE A 59 1.33 -38.93 1.68
CA ILE A 59 2.07 -40.17 1.46
C ILE A 59 2.12 -40.94 2.79
N LYS A 60 1.45 -42.07 2.85
CA LYS A 60 1.48 -42.98 4.01
C LYS A 60 2.47 -44.12 3.74
N PRO A 61 3.39 -44.43 4.67
CA PRO A 61 4.27 -45.58 4.55
C PRO A 61 3.46 -46.87 4.27
N GLY A 62 3.90 -47.67 3.31
CA GLY A 62 3.25 -48.93 2.93
C GLY A 62 2.00 -48.81 2.04
N VAL A 63 1.51 -47.59 1.75
CA VAL A 63 0.40 -47.36 0.80
C VAL A 63 0.91 -47.09 -0.61
N PHE A 64 2.06 -46.43 -0.72
CA PHE A 64 2.70 -46.10 -1.99
C PHE A 64 4.05 -46.83 -2.05
N GLU A 65 4.04 -48.03 -2.63
CA GLU A 65 5.27 -48.73 -3.04
C GLU A 65 5.39 -48.72 -4.56
N PRO A 66 6.55 -48.32 -5.12
CA PRO A 66 7.79 -47.93 -4.42
C PRO A 66 7.70 -46.55 -3.74
N LEU A 67 8.65 -46.29 -2.83
CA LEU A 67 8.79 -45.04 -2.08
C LEU A 67 8.60 -43.80 -2.99
N PRO A 68 7.97 -42.72 -2.49
CA PRO A 68 7.79 -41.49 -3.23
C PRO A 68 9.13 -40.95 -3.76
N PRO A 69 9.13 -40.28 -4.93
CA PRO A 69 10.35 -39.83 -5.57
C PRO A 69 11.14 -38.86 -4.67
N VAL A 70 12.45 -39.10 -4.58
CA VAL A 70 13.39 -38.21 -3.89
C VAL A 70 13.34 -36.83 -4.59
N PRO A 71 13.39 -35.72 -3.83
CA PRO A 71 13.48 -34.39 -4.40
C PRO A 71 14.61 -34.31 -5.43
N PHE A 72 14.26 -34.06 -6.68
CA PHE A 72 15.22 -33.88 -7.77
C PHE A 72 15.76 -32.44 -7.83
N TYR A 73 15.32 -31.56 -6.92
CA TYR A 73 15.72 -30.17 -6.84
C TYR A 73 16.43 -29.88 -5.52
N PRO A 74 17.47 -29.01 -5.52
CA PRO A 74 18.07 -28.54 -4.29
C PRO A 74 17.06 -27.67 -3.53
N ALA A 75 16.88 -27.94 -2.24
CA ALA A 75 16.07 -27.10 -1.36
C ALA A 75 16.71 -25.70 -1.28
N TYR A 76 16.15 -24.73 -2.01
CA TYR A 76 16.63 -23.36 -1.98
C TYR A 76 16.26 -22.73 -0.63
N ARG A 77 17.26 -22.30 0.14
CA ARG A 77 16.99 -21.54 1.37
C ARG A 77 16.47 -20.17 0.96
N LEU A 78 15.28 -19.81 1.43
CA LEU A 78 14.75 -18.46 1.25
C LEU A 78 15.70 -17.46 1.90
N GLY A 79 16.13 -16.46 1.12
CA GLY A 79 16.97 -15.38 1.63
C GLY A 79 16.24 -14.53 2.69
N PRO A 80 16.97 -13.78 3.52
CA PRO A 80 16.36 -12.85 4.47
C PRO A 80 15.59 -11.74 3.76
N LYS A 81 14.78 -11.02 4.53
CA LYS A 81 14.16 -9.76 4.09
C LYS A 81 15.23 -8.73 3.70
N LEU A 82 14.88 -7.83 2.77
CA LEU A 82 15.74 -6.68 2.47
C LEU A 82 15.92 -5.81 3.73
N PRO A 83 17.15 -5.34 4.04
CA PRO A 83 17.39 -4.51 5.21
C PRO A 83 16.57 -3.20 5.19
N PRO A 84 16.07 -2.71 6.35
CA PRO A 84 15.28 -1.47 6.41
C PRO A 84 16.00 -0.24 5.84
N THR A 85 17.32 -0.17 5.98
CA THR A 85 18.15 0.90 5.39
C THR A 85 18.08 0.90 3.86
N ARG A 86 18.17 -0.29 3.25
CA ARG A 86 18.05 -0.47 1.81
C ARG A 86 16.63 -0.17 1.32
N LEU A 87 15.60 -0.58 2.05
CA LEU A 87 14.20 -0.25 1.72
C LEU A 87 13.96 1.26 1.72
N ARG A 88 14.47 1.97 2.74
CA ARG A 88 14.36 3.44 2.80
C ARG A 88 15.08 4.10 1.61
N ALA A 89 16.23 3.59 1.20
CA ALA A 89 16.95 4.09 0.04
C ALA A 89 16.16 3.90 -1.26
N ILE A 90 15.62 2.69 -1.49
CA ILE A 90 14.78 2.35 -2.66
C ILE A 90 13.53 3.23 -2.69
N ARG A 91 12.81 3.32 -1.56
CA ARG A 91 11.62 4.18 -1.41
C ARG A 91 11.94 5.62 -1.77
N SER A 92 13.02 6.17 -1.21
CA SER A 92 13.44 7.54 -1.47
C SER A 92 13.80 7.73 -2.95
N GLN A 93 14.60 6.84 -3.52
CA GLN A 93 15.01 6.90 -4.92
C GLN A 93 13.79 6.91 -5.86
N LEU A 94 12.84 5.99 -5.68
CA LEU A 94 11.63 5.91 -6.49
C LEU A 94 10.75 7.16 -6.33
N GLN A 95 10.55 7.64 -5.10
CA GLN A 95 9.77 8.85 -4.85
C GLN A 95 10.41 10.08 -5.53
N HIS A 96 11.73 10.24 -5.44
CA HIS A 96 12.44 11.33 -6.09
C HIS A 96 12.38 11.21 -7.62
N ALA A 97 12.54 10.00 -8.17
CA ALA A 97 12.46 9.76 -9.61
C ALA A 97 11.08 10.11 -10.17
N LEU A 98 10.00 9.66 -9.53
CA LEU A 98 8.62 10.02 -9.93
C LEU A 98 8.37 11.52 -9.85
N LYS A 99 8.76 12.16 -8.74
CA LYS A 99 8.59 13.62 -8.58
C LYS A 99 9.38 14.40 -9.62
N ARG A 100 10.60 13.96 -9.94
CA ARG A 100 11.44 14.57 -10.98
C ARG A 100 10.78 14.45 -12.35
N GLU A 101 10.27 13.27 -12.70
CA GLU A 101 9.67 13.02 -14.01
C GLU A 101 8.37 13.81 -14.21
N TYR A 102 7.50 13.85 -13.18
CA TYR A 102 6.30 14.70 -13.19
C TYR A 102 6.65 16.18 -13.40
N ARG A 103 7.66 16.67 -12.69
CA ARG A 103 8.12 18.06 -12.80
C ARG A 103 8.68 18.33 -14.20
N SER A 104 9.57 17.47 -14.69
CA SER A 104 10.19 17.58 -16.01
C SER A 104 9.13 17.63 -17.11
N TRP A 105 8.23 16.65 -17.13
CA TRP A 105 7.18 16.53 -18.15
C TRP A 105 6.25 17.75 -18.21
N ARG A 106 5.89 18.33 -17.05
CA ARG A 106 5.02 19.52 -16.98
C ARG A 106 5.78 20.79 -17.34
N GLN A 107 7.04 20.92 -16.94
CA GLN A 107 7.87 22.08 -17.28
C GLN A 107 8.10 22.19 -18.79
N THR A 108 8.36 21.09 -19.50
CA THR A 108 8.52 21.11 -20.97
C THR A 108 7.26 21.54 -21.70
N ARG A 109 6.09 21.48 -21.04
CA ARG A 109 4.78 21.88 -21.57
C ARG A 109 4.25 23.19 -20.97
N ASN A 110 5.11 23.93 -20.27
CA ASN A 110 4.77 25.19 -19.61
C ASN A 110 3.56 25.08 -18.64
N MET A 111 3.40 23.93 -18.01
CA MET A 111 2.34 23.66 -17.04
C MET A 111 2.85 23.88 -15.62
N LYS A 112 2.06 24.55 -14.78
CA LYS A 112 2.39 24.75 -13.36
C LYS A 112 2.45 23.41 -12.63
N MET A 113 3.42 23.29 -11.72
CA MET A 113 3.60 22.11 -10.87
C MET A 113 3.56 22.52 -9.40
N ARG A 114 2.69 21.87 -8.62
CA ARG A 114 2.56 22.08 -7.18
C ARG A 114 2.48 20.74 -6.47
N TRP A 115 3.21 20.58 -5.38
CA TRP A 115 3.12 19.42 -4.51
C TRP A 115 2.21 19.72 -3.33
N ASN A 116 1.36 18.76 -2.95
CA ASN A 116 0.51 18.85 -1.79
C ASN A 116 1.01 17.91 -0.69
N THR A 117 1.96 18.40 0.12
CA THR A 117 2.64 17.61 1.17
C THR A 117 1.70 17.11 2.26
N ARG A 118 0.61 17.84 2.57
CA ARG A 118 -0.41 17.38 3.52
C ARG A 118 -1.10 16.11 3.02
N VAL A 119 -1.44 16.08 1.74
CA VAL A 119 -2.04 14.92 1.10
C VAL A 119 -1.03 13.79 0.97
N GLU A 120 0.22 14.09 0.61
CA GLU A 120 1.29 13.08 0.57
C GLU A 120 1.46 12.36 1.91
N SER A 121 1.43 13.07 3.04
CA SER A 121 1.48 12.46 4.36
C SER A 121 0.29 11.52 4.60
N SER A 122 -0.92 11.94 4.25
CA SER A 122 -2.11 11.08 4.36
C SER A 122 -2.00 9.85 3.45
N LEU A 123 -1.51 10.01 2.21
CA LEU A 123 -1.30 8.90 1.29
C LEU A 123 -0.26 7.90 1.81
N ASP A 124 0.81 8.38 2.46
CA ASP A 124 1.85 7.52 3.04
C ASP A 124 1.31 6.61 4.15
N HIS A 125 0.46 7.14 5.03
CA HIS A 125 -0.26 6.35 6.03
C HIS A 125 -1.22 5.36 5.37
N GLY A 126 -1.90 5.79 4.30
CA GLY A 126 -2.78 4.95 3.51
C GLY A 126 -2.10 3.74 2.90
N LEU A 127 -0.88 3.90 2.39
CA LEU A 127 -0.13 2.78 1.81
C LEU A 127 0.17 1.67 2.83
N HIS A 128 0.45 2.01 4.09
CA HIS A 128 0.60 1.01 5.14
C HIS A 128 -0.71 0.31 5.48
N ALA A 129 -1.81 1.07 5.58
CA ALA A 129 -3.12 0.48 5.85
C ALA A 129 -3.55 -0.48 4.72
N LEU A 130 -3.29 -0.10 3.47
CA LEU A 130 -3.57 -0.93 2.31
C LEU A 130 -2.72 -2.21 2.26
N GLU A 131 -1.42 -2.12 2.55
CA GLU A 131 -0.57 -3.32 2.62
C GLU A 131 -1.02 -4.26 3.73
N LYS A 132 -1.33 -3.71 4.91
CA LYS A 132 -1.80 -4.50 6.04
C LYS A 132 -3.10 -5.21 5.73
N ALA A 133 -4.09 -4.50 5.18
CA ALA A 133 -5.37 -5.07 4.78
C ALA A 133 -5.26 -6.10 3.64
N ARG A 134 -4.23 -5.98 2.78
CA ARG A 134 -3.97 -6.97 1.71
C ARG A 134 -3.28 -8.23 2.24
N SER A 135 -2.54 -8.10 3.32
CA SER A 135 -1.76 -9.18 3.95
C SER A 135 -2.44 -9.80 5.16
N SER A 136 -3.71 -9.46 5.41
CA SER A 136 -4.48 -9.84 6.60
C SER A 136 -5.89 -10.24 6.18
N SER A 137 -6.45 -11.28 6.81
CA SER A 137 -7.85 -11.68 6.60
C SER A 137 -8.78 -11.07 7.66
N LEU A 138 -8.25 -10.23 8.56
CA LEU A 138 -9.02 -9.64 9.66
C LEU A 138 -9.92 -8.50 9.15
N PRO A 139 -11.23 -8.51 9.45
CA PRO A 139 -12.15 -7.43 9.07
C PRO A 139 -11.74 -6.04 9.58
N THR A 140 -11.04 -5.99 10.72
CA THR A 140 -10.57 -4.73 11.33
C THR A 140 -9.60 -3.97 10.46
N ASP A 141 -8.80 -4.66 9.64
CA ASP A 141 -7.83 -4.02 8.76
C ASP A 141 -8.52 -3.41 7.53
N ALA A 142 -9.60 -4.01 7.04
CA ALA A 142 -10.46 -3.39 6.03
C ALA A 142 -11.13 -2.12 6.57
N VAL A 143 -11.61 -2.14 7.81
CA VAL A 143 -12.18 -0.95 8.48
C VAL A 143 -11.13 0.15 8.64
N ALA A 144 -9.87 -0.19 8.91
CA ALA A 144 -8.78 0.78 9.00
C ALA A 144 -8.53 1.51 7.67
N VAL A 145 -8.68 0.81 6.54
CA VAL A 145 -8.61 1.43 5.20
C VAL A 145 -9.75 2.41 4.98
N ASP A 146 -10.99 2.07 5.38
CA ASP A 146 -12.13 2.96 5.22
C ASP A 146 -12.06 4.18 6.13
N LYS A 147 -11.59 4.01 7.37
CA LYS A 147 -11.26 5.12 8.27
C LYS A 147 -10.24 6.06 7.64
N TRP A 148 -9.15 5.52 7.10
CA TRP A 148 -8.14 6.31 6.42
C TRP A 148 -8.70 7.08 5.21
N LYS A 149 -9.58 6.48 4.39
CA LYS A 149 -10.25 7.20 3.29
C LYS A 149 -11.05 8.39 3.81
N GLY A 150 -11.76 8.22 4.93
CA GLY A 150 -12.46 9.30 5.62
C GLY A 150 -11.52 10.44 6.03
N ASP A 151 -10.39 10.08 6.66
CA ASP A 151 -9.36 11.04 7.09
C ASP A 151 -8.71 11.77 5.91
N LEU A 152 -8.46 11.06 4.80
CA LEU A 152 -7.97 11.65 3.55
C LEU A 152 -8.95 12.69 3.02
N MET A 153 -10.25 12.36 2.94
CA MET A 153 -11.26 13.29 2.47
C MET A 153 -11.40 14.51 3.40
N ALA A 154 -11.30 14.33 4.72
CA ALA A 154 -11.30 15.41 5.70
C ALA A 154 -10.04 16.30 5.62
N ALA A 155 -8.91 15.76 5.16
CA ALA A 155 -7.67 16.51 4.96
C ALA A 155 -7.66 17.35 3.66
N MET A 156 -8.63 17.16 2.76
CA MET A 156 -8.73 17.93 1.52
C MET A 156 -9.04 19.41 1.78
N PRO A 157 -8.44 20.33 1.01
CA PRO A 157 -8.89 21.72 1.02
C PRO A 157 -10.38 21.83 0.64
N PRO A 158 -11.12 22.79 1.20
CA PRO A 158 -12.53 23.00 0.86
C PRO A 158 -12.69 23.25 -0.64
N ASP A 159 -13.84 22.84 -1.19
CA ASP A 159 -14.18 23.00 -2.61
C ASP A 159 -13.15 22.40 -3.59
N THR A 160 -12.46 21.33 -3.19
CA THR A 160 -11.55 20.59 -4.08
C THR A 160 -12.04 19.17 -4.35
N LYS A 161 -11.72 18.68 -5.54
CA LYS A 161 -11.88 17.29 -5.97
C LYS A 161 -10.54 16.60 -5.89
N PHE A 162 -10.51 15.42 -5.26
CA PHE A 162 -9.38 14.50 -5.28
C PHE A 162 -9.59 13.41 -6.34
N ILE A 163 -8.55 13.11 -7.12
CA ILE A 163 -8.49 11.98 -8.05
C ILE A 163 -7.15 11.29 -7.83
N GLY A 164 -7.17 10.02 -7.42
CA GLY A 164 -5.94 9.27 -7.19
C GLY A 164 -6.22 7.80 -7.00
N ARG A 165 -5.17 6.99 -7.10
CA ARG A 165 -5.22 5.56 -6.79
C ARG A 165 -3.86 5.01 -6.38
N PRO A 166 -3.84 3.91 -5.60
CA PRO A 166 -2.63 3.16 -5.35
C PRO A 166 -2.29 2.23 -6.53
N PHE A 167 -0.99 1.96 -6.67
CA PHE A 167 -0.38 1.03 -7.62
C PHE A 167 0.51 0.08 -6.84
N THR A 168 0.52 -1.20 -7.23
CA THR A 168 1.32 -2.24 -6.58
C THR A 168 2.23 -2.92 -7.58
N PHE A 169 3.49 -3.08 -7.22
CA PHE A 169 4.53 -3.70 -8.03
C PHE A 169 5.29 -4.72 -7.20
N SER A 170 5.68 -5.84 -7.81
CA SER A 170 6.58 -6.84 -7.21
C SER A 170 8.06 -6.60 -7.53
N ILE A 171 8.37 -5.41 -8.07
CA ILE A 171 9.71 -4.99 -8.47
C ILE A 171 10.14 -3.73 -7.71
N ILE A 172 11.45 -3.48 -7.67
CA ILE A 172 12.05 -2.30 -7.02
C ILE A 172 12.73 -1.35 -8.02
N ASP A 173 12.71 -1.70 -9.32
CA ASP A 173 13.33 -0.90 -10.37
C ASP A 173 12.57 0.41 -10.56
N SER A 174 13.20 1.52 -10.19
CA SER A 174 12.57 2.82 -10.25
C SER A 174 12.27 3.28 -11.66
N GLU A 175 13.09 2.91 -12.64
CA GLU A 175 12.93 3.36 -14.02
C GLU A 175 11.73 2.69 -14.66
N LEU A 176 11.61 1.38 -14.50
CA LEU A 176 10.46 0.61 -14.99
C LEU A 176 9.14 1.06 -14.34
N ILE A 177 9.15 1.32 -13.03
CA ILE A 177 7.95 1.80 -12.32
C ILE A 177 7.57 3.20 -12.79
N VAL A 178 8.53 4.11 -12.92
CA VAL A 178 8.29 5.48 -13.41
C VAL A 178 7.74 5.46 -14.83
N ASP A 179 8.37 4.72 -15.74
CA ASP A 179 7.92 4.60 -17.12
C ASP A 179 6.51 4.02 -17.22
N HIS A 180 6.21 2.97 -16.44
CA HIS A 180 4.87 2.41 -16.37
C HIS A 180 3.82 3.46 -15.94
N ILE A 181 4.10 4.19 -14.86
CA ILE A 181 3.16 5.18 -14.33
C ILE A 181 2.98 6.35 -15.31
N MET A 182 4.07 6.87 -15.87
CA MET A 182 4.05 8.01 -16.79
C MET A 182 3.44 7.66 -18.15
N SER A 183 3.62 6.44 -18.65
CA SER A 183 3.09 6.04 -19.95
C SER A 183 1.61 5.62 -19.90
N LYS A 184 1.17 4.98 -18.80
CA LYS A 184 -0.19 4.41 -18.70
C LYS A 184 -1.19 5.32 -17.99
N HIS A 185 -0.75 6.35 -17.25
CA HIS A 185 -1.64 7.17 -16.44
C HIS A 185 -1.45 8.67 -16.63
N ASP A 186 -2.58 9.35 -16.85
CA ASP A 186 -2.62 10.73 -17.31
C ASP A 186 -2.74 11.77 -16.18
N TYR A 187 -2.42 11.39 -14.93
CA TYR A 187 -2.48 12.33 -13.80
C TYR A 187 -1.62 13.58 -14.08
N HIS A 188 -0.39 13.39 -14.55
CA HIS A 188 0.52 14.48 -14.88
C HIS A 188 0.03 15.38 -16.03
N LYS A 189 -0.91 14.90 -16.86
CA LYS A 189 -1.51 15.65 -17.99
C LYS A 189 -2.65 16.60 -17.58
N ASN A 190 -3.06 16.60 -16.31
CA ASN A 190 -4.16 17.45 -15.85
C ASN A 190 -3.91 18.95 -16.15
N SER A 191 -4.80 19.54 -16.94
CA SER A 191 -4.67 20.91 -17.49
C SER A 191 -5.09 22.02 -16.52
N ASN A 192 -5.67 21.68 -15.36
CA ASN A 192 -6.07 22.67 -14.38
C ASN A 192 -4.84 23.43 -13.83
N LYS A 193 -4.86 24.76 -13.91
CA LYS A 193 -3.76 25.65 -13.48
C LYS A 193 -3.49 25.56 -11.98
N ASP A 194 -4.50 25.19 -11.21
CA ASP A 194 -4.46 25.06 -9.75
C ASP A 194 -4.39 23.59 -9.32
N ALA A 195 -4.09 22.67 -10.24
CA ALA A 195 -3.82 21.28 -9.90
C ALA A 195 -2.61 21.16 -8.95
N ALA A 196 -2.82 20.46 -7.85
CA ALA A 196 -1.77 20.08 -6.91
C ALA A 196 -1.64 18.56 -6.85
N PHE A 197 -0.42 18.05 -6.98
CA PHE A 197 -0.14 16.62 -7.05
C PHE A 197 0.37 16.11 -5.70
N ALA A 198 0.09 14.84 -5.43
CA ALA A 198 0.61 14.15 -4.26
C ALA A 198 1.10 12.77 -4.69
N ILE A 199 2.34 12.45 -4.36
CA ILE A 199 2.92 11.12 -4.59
C ILE A 199 3.47 10.60 -3.26
N ALA A 200 3.04 9.39 -2.89
CA ALA A 200 3.59 8.63 -1.78
C ALA A 200 4.12 7.29 -2.29
N VAL A 201 5.21 6.81 -1.71
CA VAL A 201 5.84 5.53 -2.07
C VAL A 201 6.13 4.76 -0.79
N GLN A 202 5.85 3.46 -0.80
CA GLN A 202 6.27 2.53 0.25
C GLN A 202 6.80 1.23 -0.32
N CYS A 203 7.75 0.63 0.39
CA CYS A 203 8.37 -0.63 0.02
C CYS A 203 8.35 -1.56 1.25
N PHE A 204 7.67 -2.70 1.13
CA PHE A 204 7.54 -3.69 2.18
C PHE A 204 8.37 -4.92 1.81
N ALA A 205 9.35 -5.26 2.65
CA ALA A 205 10.19 -6.44 2.41
C ALA A 205 9.54 -7.72 2.92
N HIS A 206 9.62 -8.75 2.10
CA HIS A 206 9.28 -10.12 2.42
C HIS A 206 10.53 -11.01 2.26
N TYR A 207 10.42 -12.25 2.75
CA TYR A 207 11.48 -13.24 2.62
C TYR A 207 11.76 -13.57 1.14
N GLY A 208 12.95 -14.09 0.86
CA GLY A 208 13.40 -14.37 -0.50
C GLY A 208 13.76 -13.12 -1.32
N ALA A 209 14.13 -12.02 -0.65
CA ALA A 209 14.39 -10.72 -1.28
C ALA A 209 13.21 -10.16 -2.09
N VAL A 210 11.99 -10.62 -1.80
CA VAL A 210 10.75 -10.11 -2.40
C VAL A 210 10.40 -8.76 -1.78
N CYS A 211 9.94 -7.82 -2.60
CA CYS A 211 9.51 -6.50 -2.13
C CYS A 211 8.16 -6.14 -2.74
N SER A 212 7.17 -5.85 -1.89
CA SER A 212 5.89 -5.26 -2.26
C SER A 212 6.09 -3.75 -2.33
N THR A 213 6.13 -3.20 -3.54
CA THR A 213 6.32 -1.76 -3.77
C THR A 213 4.99 -1.12 -4.09
N TRP A 214 4.58 -0.16 -3.27
CA TRP A 214 3.38 0.62 -3.44
C TRP A 214 3.71 2.05 -3.85
N VAL A 215 2.96 2.55 -4.83
CA VAL A 215 2.99 3.97 -5.23
C VAL A 215 1.58 4.49 -5.21
N TYR A 216 1.31 5.59 -4.50
CA TYR A 216 0.06 6.32 -4.61
C TYR A 216 0.28 7.57 -5.44
N VAL A 217 -0.53 7.75 -6.48
CA VAL A 217 -0.55 8.99 -7.27
C VAL A 217 -1.90 9.66 -7.09
N GLY A 218 -1.87 10.92 -6.64
CA GLY A 218 -3.04 11.75 -6.44
C GLY A 218 -2.91 13.12 -7.10
N CYS A 219 -4.07 13.68 -7.47
CA CYS A 219 -4.23 15.03 -8.00
C CYS A 219 -5.43 15.68 -7.32
N VAL A 220 -5.22 16.88 -6.78
CA VAL A 220 -6.23 17.74 -6.17
C VAL A 220 -6.48 18.90 -7.12
N THR A 221 -7.74 19.12 -7.48
CA THR A 221 -8.16 20.23 -8.35
C THR A 221 -9.33 20.99 -7.74
N PRO A 222 -9.40 22.32 -7.85
CA PRO A 222 -10.60 23.06 -7.44
C PRO A 222 -11.85 22.59 -8.19
N HIS A 223 -12.99 22.59 -7.51
CA HIS A 223 -14.29 22.42 -8.14
C HIS A 223 -14.58 23.62 -9.04
N ALA A 224 -15.04 23.37 -10.27
CA ALA A 224 -15.29 24.39 -11.29
C ALA A 224 -16.22 25.54 -10.86
N LYS A 225 -17.00 25.38 -9.78
CA LYS A 225 -17.94 26.38 -9.26
C LYS A 225 -17.32 27.44 -8.35
N ALA A 226 -16.08 27.28 -7.88
CA ALA A 226 -15.45 28.22 -6.96
C ALA A 226 -15.14 29.59 -7.62
N LYS A 227 -15.00 29.65 -8.95
CA LYS A 227 -14.72 30.90 -9.67
C LYS A 227 -15.88 31.88 -9.75
N LYS A 228 -17.12 31.47 -9.43
CA LYS A 228 -18.29 32.34 -9.59
C LYS A 228 -18.56 33.24 -8.38
N LYS A 229 -17.87 33.05 -7.25
CA LYS A 229 -18.14 33.79 -6.00
C LYS A 229 -17.40 35.13 -5.88
N ASP A 230 -16.32 35.32 -6.63
CA ASP A 230 -15.54 36.57 -6.60
C ASP A 230 -15.99 37.60 -7.67
N GLU A 231 -16.74 37.19 -8.70
CA GLU A 231 -17.26 38.10 -9.74
C GLU A 231 -18.65 38.67 -9.44
N ASP A 232 -19.40 38.08 -8.49
CA ASP A 232 -20.79 38.43 -8.19
C ASP A 232 -20.97 39.22 -6.88
N ASP A 233 -19.92 39.82 -6.30
CA ASP A 233 -20.09 40.78 -5.20
C ASP A 233 -20.47 42.18 -5.74
N PRO A 234 -21.73 42.65 -5.59
CA PRO A 234 -22.18 43.93 -6.14
C PRO A 234 -21.63 45.15 -5.37
N THR A 235 -20.86 44.92 -4.30
CA THR A 235 -20.53 45.96 -3.31
C THR A 235 -19.39 46.90 -3.73
N GLN A 236 -18.65 46.62 -4.81
CA GLN A 236 -17.58 47.51 -5.30
C GLN A 236 -18.00 48.54 -6.37
N LYS A 237 -19.22 48.47 -6.94
CA LYS A 237 -19.65 49.42 -8.00
C LYS A 237 -20.24 50.76 -7.51
N LYS A 238 -20.28 51.04 -6.20
CA LYS A 238 -20.93 52.24 -5.62
C LYS A 238 -20.01 53.27 -4.95
N LYS A 239 -18.69 53.24 -5.19
CA LYS A 239 -17.78 54.33 -4.76
C LYS A 239 -17.08 54.96 -5.96
N GLY A 240 -17.73 55.92 -6.60
CA GLY A 240 -17.10 56.70 -7.66
C GLY A 240 -18.09 57.40 -8.58
N ARG A 241 -18.99 58.21 -8.01
CA ARG A 241 -19.76 59.25 -8.72
C ARG A 241 -20.48 60.11 -7.69
N ASP A 242 -19.73 60.96 -7.00
CA ASP A 242 -20.28 62.23 -6.51
C ASP A 242 -19.15 63.22 -6.22
N ALA A 243 -18.96 64.16 -7.14
CA ALA A 243 -18.26 65.42 -6.94
C ALA A 243 -18.74 66.34 -8.07
N GLY A 244 -19.79 67.11 -7.77
CA GLY A 244 -20.49 67.95 -8.75
C GLY A 244 -19.73 69.22 -9.15
N PRO A 245 -20.27 70.00 -10.12
CA PRO A 245 -19.82 71.35 -10.36
C PRO A 245 -20.72 72.39 -9.68
N ARG A 246 -20.04 73.47 -9.27
CA ARG A 246 -20.49 74.69 -8.60
C ARG A 246 -21.62 75.42 -9.35
N LYS A 247 -22.40 76.20 -8.60
CA LYS A 247 -23.25 77.32 -9.08
C LYS A 247 -22.92 78.57 -8.26
N PRO A 248 -23.37 79.75 -8.70
CA PRO A 248 -23.15 80.40 -10.00
C PRO A 248 -22.02 81.43 -9.91
#